data_AF-A0A1V4ZPZ7-F1
#
_entry.id   AF-A0A1V4ZPZ7-F1
#
_cell.length_a   1.000
_cell.length_b   1.000
_cell.length_c   1.000
_cell.angle_alpha   90.00
_cell.angle_beta   90.00
_cell.angle_gamma   90.00
#
_symmetry.space_group_name_H-M   'P 1'
#
loop_
_entity.id
_entity.type
_entity.pdbx_description
1 polymer ?
#
loop_
_entity_poly.entity_id
_entity_poly.type
_entity_poly.pdbx_seq_one_letter_code
_entity_poly.pdbx_strand_id
1 'polypeptide(L)'
;MFEIVWDKKEIERCIRECEGDQHFLDFLAPIHIFINGEKITKSDEIRGRVKSNLWDLSLNWLFVLKSIDPEKLGYMEFHYSSNVKNEVSGWDFNIFLDHNKETDILTLRYKDHSLNEYRTFEIPLKDYIVGVLQANTSLIEFIGKVAHGREEFGVVQSLIDGTATIDAWYRQRYGIKS
;
A
#
# COMPACT_ATOMS: atom_id res chain seq x y z
N MET A 1 13.25 3.96 8.42
CA MET A 1 11.88 4.55 8.34
C MET A 1 11.32 4.37 6.94
N PHE A 2 10.20 3.68 6.79
CA PHE A 2 9.48 3.48 5.53
C PHE A 2 8.15 4.22 5.58
N GLU A 3 7.81 4.97 4.55
CA GLU A 3 6.61 5.79 4.50
C GLU A 3 5.98 5.76 3.10
N ILE A 4 4.65 5.70 3.07
CA ILE A 4 3.82 5.81 1.87
C ILE A 4 2.91 7.03 2.03
N VAL A 5 2.97 7.95 1.09
CA VAL A 5 2.16 9.18 1.09
C VAL A 5 1.31 9.22 -0.18
N TRP A 6 0.01 9.25 0.01
CA TRP A 6 -0.97 9.42 -1.06
C TRP A 6 -1.14 10.90 -1.44
N ASP A 7 -1.27 11.21 -2.74
CA ASP A 7 -1.63 12.57 -3.18
C ASP A 7 -3.12 12.84 -2.92
N LYS A 8 -3.41 13.35 -1.72
CA LYS A 8 -4.77 13.65 -1.27
C LYS A 8 -5.49 14.66 -2.16
N LYS A 9 -4.77 15.63 -2.76
CA LYS A 9 -5.40 16.64 -3.61
C LYS A 9 -5.89 16.03 -4.91
N GLU A 10 -5.11 15.13 -5.50
CA GLU A 10 -5.51 14.43 -6.71
C GLU A 10 -6.62 13.41 -6.45
N ILE A 11 -6.54 12.66 -5.35
CA ILE A 11 -7.62 11.74 -4.91
C ILE A 11 -8.94 12.52 -4.74
N GLU A 12 -8.90 13.68 -4.07
CA GLU A 12 -10.09 14.52 -3.90
C GLU A 12 -10.67 15.00 -5.22
N ARG A 13 -9.80 15.42 -6.17
CA ARG A 13 -10.21 15.82 -7.52
C ARG A 13 -10.92 14.68 -8.23
N CYS A 14 -10.29 13.50 -8.33
CA CYS A 14 -10.86 12.34 -9.03
C CYS A 14 -12.20 11.88 -8.42
N ILE A 15 -12.28 11.79 -7.09
CA ILE A 15 -13.55 11.45 -6.41
C ILE A 15 -14.63 12.48 -6.75
N ARG A 16 -14.32 13.78 -6.70
CA ARG A 16 -15.32 14.84 -7.00
C ARG A 16 -15.78 14.83 -8.45
N GLU A 17 -14.86 14.63 -9.38
CA GLU A 17 -15.10 14.70 -10.83
C GLU A 17 -15.74 13.41 -11.37
N CYS A 18 -15.85 12.35 -10.55
CA CYS A 18 -16.35 11.04 -10.95
C CYS A 18 -15.63 10.49 -12.20
N GLU A 19 -14.33 10.78 -12.31
CA GLU A 19 -13.46 10.16 -13.33
C GLU A 19 -13.23 8.70 -12.93
N GLY A 20 -14.13 7.81 -13.37
CA GLY A 20 -14.12 6.39 -13.05
C GLY A 20 -15.56 5.89 -13.01
N ASP A 21 -15.79 4.70 -13.55
CA ASP A 21 -17.09 4.10 -13.87
C ASP A 21 -17.91 3.76 -12.59
N GLN A 22 -18.69 2.67 -12.54
CA GLN A 22 -19.50 2.21 -11.38
C GLN A 22 -18.83 2.23 -9.97
N HIS A 23 -17.52 2.48 -9.87
CA HIS A 23 -16.68 2.48 -8.67
C HIS A 23 -15.87 3.78 -8.58
N PHE A 24 -16.17 4.65 -7.61
CA PHE A 24 -15.57 6.00 -7.55
C PHE A 24 -14.12 6.00 -7.03
N LEU A 25 -13.63 4.86 -6.52
CA LEU A 25 -12.23 4.65 -6.14
C LEU A 25 -11.40 3.97 -7.24
N ASP A 26 -12.00 3.64 -8.38
CA ASP A 26 -11.35 2.96 -9.50
C ASP A 26 -10.62 3.94 -10.43
N PHE A 27 -9.61 4.62 -9.88
CA PHE A 27 -8.82 5.59 -10.63
C PHE A 27 -7.34 5.51 -10.29
N LEU A 28 -6.53 6.06 -11.20
CA LEU A 28 -5.09 6.15 -11.05
C LEU A 28 -4.71 7.30 -10.12
N ALA A 29 -4.18 6.98 -8.94
CA ALA A 29 -3.71 7.97 -7.98
C ALA A 29 -2.17 8.04 -7.95
N PRO A 30 -1.58 9.25 -7.88
CA PRO A 30 -0.16 9.41 -7.57
C PRO A 30 0.16 8.95 -6.15
N ILE A 31 1.33 8.32 -5.99
CA ILE A 31 1.88 7.85 -4.72
C ILE A 31 3.35 8.26 -4.57
N HIS A 32 3.74 8.57 -3.34
CA HIS A 32 5.13 8.80 -2.97
C HIS A 32 5.57 7.77 -1.94
N ILE A 33 6.75 7.18 -2.16
CA ILE A 33 7.34 6.19 -1.27
C ILE A 33 8.69 6.72 -0.80
N PHE A 34 8.88 6.72 0.51
CA PHE A 34 10.10 7.19 1.15
C PHE A 34 10.75 6.07 1.95
N ILE A 35 12.08 5.97 1.85
CA ILE A 35 12.90 5.06 2.64
C ILE A 35 14.03 5.87 3.26
N ASN A 36 14.10 5.86 4.59
CA ASN A 36 15.06 6.63 5.39
C ASN A 36 15.07 8.13 5.04
N GLY A 37 13.90 8.70 4.71
CA GLY A 37 13.73 10.09 4.32
C GLY A 37 14.06 10.38 2.86
N GLU A 38 14.64 9.43 2.12
CA GLU A 38 14.86 9.56 0.68
C GLU A 38 13.59 9.16 -0.08
N LYS A 39 13.12 10.03 -0.98
CA LYS A 39 12.05 9.69 -1.92
C LYS A 39 12.60 8.75 -2.99
N ILE A 40 12.16 7.50 -2.98
CA ILE A 40 12.68 6.49 -3.91
C ILE A 40 11.95 6.51 -5.26
N THR A 41 10.73 7.04 -5.29
CA THR A 41 9.99 7.32 -6.53
C THR A 41 10.56 8.58 -7.17
N LYS A 42 11.52 8.43 -8.08
CA LYS A 42 12.34 9.54 -8.64
C LYS A 42 11.59 10.54 -9.54
N SER A 43 10.26 10.52 -9.63
CA SER A 43 9.52 11.42 -10.51
C SER A 43 9.24 12.78 -9.85
N ASP A 44 10.30 13.57 -9.62
CA ASP A 44 10.14 14.97 -9.21
C ASP A 44 9.79 15.89 -10.40
N GLU A 45 9.88 15.39 -11.64
CA GLU A 45 9.72 16.26 -12.83
C GLU A 45 8.28 16.45 -13.33
N ILE A 46 7.32 15.60 -12.96
CA ILE A 46 5.91 15.86 -13.29
C ILE A 46 5.06 15.23 -12.19
N ARG A 47 4.12 16.00 -11.65
CA ARG A 47 2.96 15.49 -10.91
C ARG A 47 2.47 14.18 -11.56
N GLY A 48 2.66 13.03 -10.90
CA GLY A 48 2.02 11.77 -11.29
C GLY A 48 2.60 10.99 -12.48
N ARG A 49 3.85 10.51 -12.40
CA ARG A 49 4.32 9.42 -13.28
C ARG A 49 4.43 8.05 -12.61
N VAL A 50 4.20 7.95 -11.30
CA VAL A 50 3.95 6.66 -10.66
C VAL A 50 2.47 6.62 -10.34
N LYS A 51 1.70 6.09 -11.29
CA LYS A 51 0.27 5.92 -11.13
C LYS A 51 0.00 4.48 -10.74
N SER A 52 -0.99 4.28 -9.89
CA SER A 52 -1.58 2.96 -9.72
C SER A 52 -3.05 3.11 -9.43
N ASN A 53 -3.80 2.07 -9.76
CA ASN A 53 -5.16 1.95 -9.27
C ASN A 53 -5.14 2.08 -7.73
N LEU A 54 -5.87 3.06 -7.21
CA LEU A 54 -5.82 3.46 -5.81
C LEU A 54 -6.15 2.29 -4.90
N TRP A 55 -7.26 1.60 -5.19
CA TRP A 55 -7.72 0.51 -4.33
C TRP A 55 -6.85 -0.73 -4.47
N ASP A 56 -6.51 -1.15 -5.71
CA ASP A 56 -5.62 -2.31 -5.94
C ASP A 56 -4.29 -2.12 -5.20
N LEU A 57 -3.70 -0.93 -5.32
CA LEU A 57 -2.39 -0.68 -4.70
C LEU A 57 -2.49 -0.63 -3.18
N SER A 58 -3.51 0.02 -2.63
CA SER A 58 -3.73 0.08 -1.18
C SER A 58 -3.87 -1.32 -0.56
N LEU A 59 -4.58 -2.23 -1.25
CA LEU A 59 -4.72 -3.62 -0.86
C LEU A 59 -3.44 -4.45 -1.09
N ASN A 60 -2.71 -4.22 -2.17
CA ASN A 60 -1.45 -4.94 -2.46
C ASN A 60 -0.42 -4.78 -1.33
N TRP A 61 -0.31 -3.59 -0.73
CA TRP A 61 0.57 -3.36 0.42
C TRP A 61 0.26 -4.26 1.62
N LEU A 62 -1.03 -4.57 1.83
CA LEU A 62 -1.48 -5.47 2.90
C LEU A 62 -1.27 -6.93 2.49
N PHE A 63 -1.60 -7.29 1.24
CA PHE A 63 -1.55 -8.68 0.78
C PHE A 63 -0.16 -9.25 0.67
N VAL A 64 0.82 -8.43 0.29
CA VAL A 64 2.19 -8.89 0.19
C VAL A 64 2.72 -9.40 1.54
N LEU A 65 2.17 -8.94 2.68
CA LEU A 65 2.54 -9.45 4.00
C LEU A 65 2.16 -10.93 4.20
N LYS A 66 1.21 -11.48 3.43
CA LYS A 66 0.90 -12.92 3.43
C LYS A 66 2.11 -13.77 3.05
N SER A 67 3.06 -13.22 2.28
CA SER A 67 4.31 -13.90 1.94
C SER A 67 5.23 -14.13 3.13
N ILE A 68 5.09 -13.27 4.14
CA ILE A 68 5.96 -13.21 5.31
C ILE A 68 5.49 -14.21 6.37
N ASP A 69 4.18 -14.25 6.61
CA ASP A 69 3.54 -15.13 7.58
C ASP A 69 2.22 -15.73 7.04
N PRO A 70 2.30 -16.69 6.11
CA PRO A 70 1.14 -17.25 5.44
C PRO A 70 0.22 -18.04 6.40
N GLU A 71 0.74 -18.58 7.50
CA GLU A 71 -0.06 -19.32 8.47
C GLU A 71 -1.05 -18.40 9.20
N LYS A 72 -0.61 -17.19 9.57
CA LYS A 72 -1.45 -16.22 10.27
C LYS A 72 -2.26 -15.32 9.34
N LEU A 73 -1.72 -14.99 8.17
CA LEU A 73 -2.31 -14.00 7.26
C LEU A 73 -2.99 -14.64 6.03
N GLY A 74 -2.81 -15.94 5.80
CA GLY A 74 -3.33 -16.64 4.61
C GLY A 74 -4.85 -16.61 4.49
N TYR A 75 -5.57 -16.59 5.62
CA TYR A 75 -7.04 -16.61 5.67
C TYR A 75 -7.72 -15.26 5.41
N MET A 76 -6.99 -14.16 5.17
CA MET A 76 -7.65 -12.87 4.91
C MET A 76 -8.53 -12.99 3.65
N GLU A 77 -9.86 -13.07 3.85
CA GLU A 77 -10.91 -13.20 2.85
C GLU A 77 -10.99 -11.91 2.04
N PHE A 78 -10.24 -11.82 0.95
CA PHE A 78 -10.39 -10.75 -0.02
C PHE A 78 -10.43 -11.30 -1.43
N HIS A 79 -11.50 -10.95 -2.14
CA HIS A 79 -11.86 -11.49 -3.44
C HIS A 79 -11.25 -10.70 -4.61
N TYR A 80 -10.09 -10.06 -4.49
CA TYR A 80 -9.49 -9.41 -5.68
C TYR A 80 -7.96 -9.47 -5.73
N SER A 81 -7.52 -9.72 -6.96
CA SER A 81 -6.17 -9.72 -7.52
C SER A 81 -5.31 -10.98 -7.35
N SER A 82 -4.78 -11.38 -8.50
CA SER A 82 -3.88 -12.48 -8.83
C SER A 82 -2.48 -12.35 -8.23
N ASN A 83 -2.37 -12.05 -6.93
CA ASN A 83 -1.11 -11.58 -6.38
C ASN A 83 0.01 -12.61 -6.40
N VAL A 84 1.09 -12.21 -7.06
CA VAL A 84 2.40 -12.85 -7.08
C VAL A 84 2.97 -12.80 -5.67
N LYS A 85 3.54 -13.93 -5.22
CA LYS A 85 3.72 -14.32 -3.82
C LYS A 85 4.49 -13.37 -2.91
N ASN A 86 5.05 -12.24 -3.36
CA ASN A 86 5.85 -11.29 -2.56
C ASN A 86 6.05 -9.94 -3.27
N GLU A 87 5.10 -9.53 -4.10
CA GLU A 87 5.22 -8.37 -4.98
C GLU A 87 4.11 -7.35 -4.74
N VAL A 88 4.47 -6.06 -4.76
CA VAL A 88 3.54 -4.95 -4.88
C VAL A 88 3.74 -4.32 -6.25
N SER A 89 2.74 -4.47 -7.12
CA SER A 89 2.77 -3.95 -8.48
C SER A 89 1.89 -2.71 -8.59
N GLY A 90 2.47 -1.62 -9.09
CA GLY A 90 1.72 -0.50 -9.65
C GLY A 90 1.88 -0.46 -11.17
N TRP A 91 1.28 0.54 -11.82
CA TRP A 91 1.37 0.67 -13.28
C TRP A 91 2.83 0.89 -13.74
N ASP A 92 3.54 1.77 -13.05
CA ASP A 92 4.88 2.22 -13.45
C ASP A 92 6.01 1.62 -12.58
N PHE A 93 5.69 0.73 -11.65
CA PHE A 93 6.69 0.17 -10.73
C PHE A 93 6.32 -1.20 -10.17
N ASN A 94 7.34 -1.90 -9.69
CA ASN A 94 7.16 -3.09 -8.85
C ASN A 94 8.08 -2.99 -7.62
N ILE A 95 7.59 -3.50 -6.49
CA ILE A 95 8.39 -3.72 -5.29
C ILE A 95 8.34 -5.20 -4.95
N PHE A 96 9.49 -5.86 -4.94
CA PHE A 96 9.62 -7.22 -4.46
C PHE A 96 10.11 -7.21 -3.01
N LEU A 97 9.46 -7.98 -2.16
CA LEU A 97 9.80 -8.13 -0.76
C LEU A 97 10.51 -9.47 -0.51
N ASP A 98 11.59 -9.45 0.24
CA ASP A 98 12.27 -10.64 0.73
C ASP A 98 12.56 -10.49 2.23
N HIS A 99 12.02 -11.39 3.05
CA HIS A 99 12.11 -11.28 4.51
C HIS A 99 13.13 -12.27 5.06
N ASN A 100 14.15 -11.74 5.74
CA ASN A 100 15.04 -12.54 6.54
C ASN A 100 14.44 -12.75 7.94
N LYS A 101 13.96 -13.98 8.21
CA LYS A 101 13.31 -14.34 9.48
C LYS A 101 14.27 -14.32 10.68
N GLU A 102 15.57 -14.50 10.48
CA GLU A 102 16.55 -14.53 11.57
C GLU A 102 16.87 -13.13 12.10
N THR A 103 16.92 -12.14 11.20
CA THR A 103 17.30 -10.76 11.51
C THR A 103 16.10 -9.81 11.57
N ASP A 104 14.92 -10.27 11.16
CA ASP A 104 13.69 -9.49 10.99
C ASP A 104 13.86 -8.27 10.06
N ILE A 105 14.77 -8.40 9.09
CA ILE A 105 15.02 -7.41 8.05
C ILE A 105 14.27 -7.79 6.77
N LEU A 106 13.69 -6.77 6.14
CA LEU A 106 12.99 -6.84 4.87
C LEU A 106 13.83 -6.17 3.79
N THR A 107 14.17 -6.92 2.75
CA THR A 107 14.83 -6.43 1.54
C THR A 107 13.78 -6.02 0.52
N LEU A 108 13.76 -4.75 0.15
CA LEU A 108 12.85 -4.15 -0.83
C LEU A 108 13.61 -3.93 -2.12
N ARG A 109 13.20 -4.60 -3.19
CA ARG A 109 13.73 -4.37 -4.54
C ARG A 109 12.70 -3.56 -5.33
N TYR A 110 12.97 -2.27 -5.48
CA TYR A 110 12.17 -1.35 -6.27
C TYR A 110 12.66 -1.34 -7.72
N LYS A 111 11.72 -1.51 -8.66
CA LYS A 111 11.94 -1.39 -10.10
C LYS A 111 11.04 -0.28 -10.63
N ASP A 112 11.64 0.72 -11.27
CA ASP A 112 10.92 1.74 -12.04
C ASP A 112 10.86 1.32 -13.51
N HIS A 113 9.67 1.20 -14.07
CA HIS A 113 9.48 0.78 -15.47
C HIS A 113 9.96 1.81 -16.49
N SER A 114 9.94 3.10 -16.12
CA SER A 114 10.35 4.19 -17.01
C SER A 114 11.86 4.37 -17.07
N LEU A 115 12.58 4.00 -16.01
CA LEU A 115 14.03 4.17 -15.91
C LEU A 115 14.81 2.87 -16.12
N ASN A 116 14.15 1.71 -16.07
CA ASN A 116 14.77 0.38 -16.04
C ASN A 116 15.89 0.27 -14.96
N GLU A 117 15.78 1.08 -13.90
CA GLU A 117 16.68 1.08 -12.76
C GLU A 117 16.13 0.16 -11.67
N TYR A 118 17.03 -0.60 -11.04
CA TYR A 118 16.73 -1.34 -9.82
C TYR A 118 17.38 -0.64 -8.63
N ARG A 119 16.61 -0.48 -7.55
CA ARG A 119 17.13 -0.08 -6.25
C ARG A 119 16.80 -1.12 -5.21
N THR A 120 17.74 -1.36 -4.30
CA THR A 120 17.59 -2.32 -3.21
C THR A 120 17.77 -1.60 -1.90
N PHE A 121 16.86 -1.86 -0.96
CA PHE A 121 16.86 -1.27 0.36
C PHE A 121 16.66 -2.36 1.40
N GLU A 122 17.27 -2.19 2.56
CA GLU A 122 17.04 -3.04 3.73
C GLU A 122 16.40 -2.19 4.83
N ILE A 123 15.24 -2.62 5.31
CA ILE A 123 14.54 -1.97 6.43
C ILE A 123 14.07 -3.02 7.43
N PRO A 124 13.95 -2.69 8.72
CA PRO A 124 13.27 -3.56 9.68
C PRO A 124 11.84 -3.86 9.23
N LEU A 125 11.39 -5.11 9.35
CA LEU A 125 10.02 -5.50 9.01
C LEU A 125 8.98 -4.64 9.75
N LYS A 126 9.24 -4.33 11.03
CA LYS A 126 8.38 -3.43 11.82
C LYS A 126 8.18 -2.06 11.16
N ASP A 127 9.23 -1.48 10.56
CA ASP A 127 9.17 -0.15 9.95
C ASP A 127 8.30 -0.19 8.69
N TYR A 128 8.41 -1.27 7.90
CA TYR A 128 7.56 -1.51 6.74
C TYR A 128 6.09 -1.59 7.14
N ILE A 129 5.77 -2.44 8.13
CA ILE A 129 4.38 -2.66 8.58
C ILE A 129 3.77 -1.37 9.11
N VAL A 130 4.51 -0.61 9.92
CA VAL A 130 4.07 0.69 10.43
C VAL A 130 3.75 1.66 9.29
N GLY A 131 4.62 1.76 8.28
CA GLY A 131 4.37 2.63 7.13
C GLY A 131 3.14 2.22 6.31
N VAL A 132 2.94 0.91 6.09
CA VAL A 132 1.74 0.38 5.40
C VAL A 132 0.47 0.67 6.19
N LEU A 133 0.46 0.42 7.51
CA LEU A 133 -0.69 0.68 8.37
C LEU A 133 -1.03 2.18 8.39
N GLN A 134 -0.03 3.04 8.60
CA GLN A 134 -0.23 4.49 8.62
C GLN A 134 -0.81 5.01 7.30
N ALA A 135 -0.29 4.54 6.16
CA ALA A 135 -0.77 4.97 4.85
C ALA A 135 -2.22 4.55 4.59
N ASN A 136 -2.58 3.31 4.93
CA ASN A 136 -3.94 2.81 4.76
C ASN A 136 -4.92 3.47 5.73
N THR A 137 -4.58 3.63 7.01
CA THR A 137 -5.41 4.38 7.96
C THR A 137 -5.65 5.81 7.49
N SER A 138 -4.60 6.51 7.03
CA SER A 138 -4.74 7.88 6.53
C SER A 138 -5.62 7.98 5.28
N LEU A 139 -5.57 6.97 4.41
CA LEU A 139 -6.40 6.89 3.22
C LEU A 139 -7.87 6.62 3.58
N ILE A 140 -8.15 5.67 4.46
CA ILE A 140 -9.51 5.33 4.94
C ILE A 140 -10.17 6.58 5.56
N GLU A 141 -9.47 7.26 6.47
CA GLU A 141 -9.97 8.50 7.09
C GLU A 141 -10.24 9.61 6.06
N PHE A 142 -9.40 9.70 5.03
CA PHE A 142 -9.54 10.70 3.99
C PHE A 142 -10.74 10.42 3.07
N ILE A 143 -10.87 9.18 2.60
CA ILE A 143 -12.01 8.73 1.80
C ILE A 143 -13.31 8.94 2.58
N GLY A 144 -13.35 8.56 3.86
CA GLY A 144 -14.54 8.76 4.71
C GLY A 144 -14.99 10.22 4.83
N LYS A 145 -14.05 11.18 4.72
CA LYS A 145 -14.35 12.62 4.73
C LYS A 145 -14.82 13.12 3.36
N VAL A 146 -14.14 12.72 2.29
CA VAL A 146 -14.38 13.27 0.94
C VAL A 146 -15.54 12.57 0.22
N ALA A 147 -15.75 11.29 0.49
CA ALA A 147 -16.79 10.46 -0.11
C ALA A 147 -17.98 10.22 0.85
N HIS A 148 -18.18 11.09 1.84
CA HIS A 148 -19.30 10.97 2.77
C HIS A 148 -20.64 10.91 2.03
N GLY A 149 -21.40 9.84 2.24
CA GLY A 149 -22.69 9.61 1.56
C GLY A 149 -22.59 8.98 0.17
N ARG A 150 -21.41 8.51 -0.26
CA ARG A 150 -21.24 7.68 -1.47
C ARG A 150 -21.04 6.21 -1.07
N GLU A 151 -21.70 5.29 -1.78
CA GLU A 151 -21.64 3.86 -1.46
C GLU A 151 -20.50 3.17 -2.23
N GLU A 152 -19.43 2.78 -1.52
CA GLU A 152 -18.38 1.88 -2.03
C GLU A 152 -17.95 0.89 -0.94
N PHE A 153 -18.99 0.35 -0.28
CA PHE A 153 -18.87 -0.39 0.96
C PHE A 153 -17.90 -1.57 0.88
N GLY A 154 -17.91 -2.34 -0.21
CA GLY A 154 -17.09 -3.54 -0.32
C GLY A 154 -15.57 -3.27 -0.27
N VAL A 155 -15.10 -2.27 -1.02
CA VAL A 155 -13.66 -1.96 -1.12
C VAL A 155 -13.16 -1.27 0.14
N VAL A 156 -13.91 -0.27 0.64
CA VAL A 156 -13.51 0.46 1.85
C VAL A 156 -13.56 -0.45 3.08
N GLN A 157 -14.58 -1.30 3.19
CA GLN A 157 -14.64 -2.30 4.27
C GLN A 157 -13.46 -3.27 4.18
N SER A 158 -13.07 -3.67 2.97
CA SER A 158 -11.92 -4.56 2.79
C SER A 158 -10.61 -3.95 3.27
N LEU A 159 -10.40 -2.66 3.02
CA LEU A 159 -9.25 -1.93 3.54
C LEU A 159 -9.28 -1.81 5.06
N ILE A 160 -10.45 -1.56 5.66
CA ILE A 160 -10.64 -1.48 7.10
C ILE A 160 -10.28 -2.83 7.75
N ASP A 161 -10.88 -3.92 7.28
CA ASP A 161 -10.69 -5.27 7.81
C ASP A 161 -9.24 -5.75 7.61
N GLY A 162 -8.66 -5.45 6.45
CA GLY A 162 -7.28 -5.77 6.14
C GLY A 162 -6.31 -5.03 7.06
N THR A 163 -6.51 -3.73 7.26
CA THR A 163 -5.69 -2.91 8.16
C THR A 163 -5.80 -3.41 9.61
N ALA A 164 -7.01 -3.71 10.08
CA ALA A 164 -7.22 -4.23 11.43
C ALA A 164 -6.55 -5.61 11.64
N THR A 165 -6.62 -6.49 10.65
CA THR A 165 -5.97 -7.80 10.69
C THR A 165 -4.44 -7.68 10.78
N ILE A 166 -3.85 -6.82 9.95
CA ILE A 166 -2.41 -6.58 9.97
C ILE A 166 -1.97 -5.91 11.27
N ASP A 167 -2.74 -4.95 11.82
CA ASP A 167 -2.43 -4.33 13.11
C ASP A 167 -2.49 -5.35 14.26
N ALA A 168 -3.50 -6.21 14.28
CA ALA A 168 -3.60 -7.28 15.29
C ALA A 168 -2.42 -8.26 15.22
N TRP A 169 -2.05 -8.69 14.01
CA TRP A 169 -0.88 -9.55 13.79
C TRP A 169 0.43 -8.85 14.18
N TYR A 170 0.61 -7.59 13.80
CA TYR A 170 1.76 -6.76 14.16
C TYR A 170 1.92 -6.67 15.68
N ARG A 171 0.85 -6.31 16.39
CA ARG A 171 0.85 -6.22 17.85
C ARG A 171 1.19 -7.55 18.51
N GLN A 172 0.63 -8.65 18.02
CA GLN A 172 0.95 -9.99 18.52
C GLN A 172 2.42 -10.34 18.30
N ARG A 173 2.95 -10.11 17.09
CA ARG A 173 4.33 -10.43 16.70
C ARG A 173 5.35 -9.69 17.57
N TYR A 174 5.09 -8.42 17.88
CA TYR A 174 6.03 -7.56 18.62
C TYR A 174 5.69 -7.34 20.09
N GLY A 175 4.69 -8.05 20.63
CA GLY A 175 4.32 -7.97 22.05
C GLY A 175 3.75 -6.61 22.49
N ILE A 176 3.08 -5.89 21.58
CA ILE A 176 2.50 -4.56 21.84
C ILE A 176 1.10 -4.74 22.44
N LYS A 177 0.82 -4.08 23.56
CA LYS A 177 -0.50 -4.14 24.22
C LYS A 177 -1.51 -3.20 23.55
N SER A 178 -2.78 -3.62 23.53
CA SER A 178 -3.94 -2.84 23.03
C SER A 178 -4.22 -1.60 23.86
#